data_AF-A0A2V8NGN0-F1
#
_entry.id   AF-A0A2V8NGN0-F1
#
_cell.length_a   1.000
_cell.length_b   1.000
_cell.length_c   1.000
_cell.angle_alpha   90.00
_cell.angle_beta   90.00
_cell.angle_gamma   90.00
#
_symmetry.space_group_name_H-M   'P 1'
#
loop_
_entity.id
_entity.type
_entity.pdbx_description
1 polymer ?
#
loop_
_entity_poly.entity_id
_entity_poly.type
_entity_poly.pdbx_seq_one_letter_code
_entity_poly.pdbx_strand_id
1 'polypeptide(L)'
;MRADQPEIPSAVVDAAKERIVPPATRARLASVRVSPGGYLAAVCIQTFAATLLLRAEYDAASLIAIALAWIVTPILAFTDRINFDGQTLARKGLIPLLIRFIKGNSLSLSIEEIERVETSAVRTLRRNGRVRYRYRSEVSGKGRSFIFASGGDSYRRMIRTLLPLLGYDKVDARSSEMRDYLTDARTLRVNLEMLRIAPPEVLEEAKNEFESNGKKDARQKRPEWTGPSAIDVERGRLLRLAANELRAQGRLREAAEAFRRAFKFIERDGWLIYEFARFLRSQAGATRDARMMRRSRACLRLAILRASDDAALLSRIGESFYEYGELTQAASAFRRALELNSRAFRAEIGLAEIALRNGKLAHVVHHYDAAARIAPDEALTRYARRESDYYARLNNDDDYLAAELRRINWLQNLQRAKRLAARMTLASVLLALIGPSLDQALENIGWALATSSLIAWLSVALITRLLAPRRKVRTTE
;
A
#
# COMPACT_ATOMS: atom_id res chain seq x y z
N MET A 1 57.77 18.21 29.11
CA MET A 1 57.16 16.92 29.50
C MET A 1 56.02 16.62 28.52
N ARG A 2 56.29 15.80 27.50
CA ARG A 2 55.26 15.29 26.60
C ARG A 2 54.54 14.14 27.33
N ALA A 3 53.23 14.24 27.45
CA ALA A 3 52.42 13.19 28.05
C ALA A 3 52.30 12.03 27.04
N ASP A 4 52.78 10.85 27.43
CA ASP A 4 52.60 9.61 26.69
C ASP A 4 51.10 9.28 26.60
N GLN A 5 50.57 9.25 25.37
CA GLN A 5 49.28 8.63 25.11
C GLN A 5 49.47 7.11 25.10
N PRO A 6 48.62 6.32 25.77
CA PRO A 6 48.74 4.88 25.77
C PRO A 6 48.41 4.32 24.37
N GLU A 7 49.40 3.73 23.70
CA GLU A 7 49.21 3.00 22.46
C GLU A 7 48.29 1.80 22.72
N ILE A 8 47.14 1.79 22.03
CA ILE A 8 46.20 0.66 22.09
C ILE A 8 46.90 -0.54 21.42
N PRO A 9 47.01 -1.70 22.10
CA PRO A 9 47.68 -2.86 21.53
C PRO A 9 47.04 -3.24 20.19
N SER A 10 47.86 -3.49 19.17
CA SER A 10 47.41 -3.87 17.81
C SER A 10 46.45 -5.07 17.82
N ALA A 11 46.63 -6.00 18.76
CA ALA A 11 45.73 -7.13 18.99
C ALA A 11 44.29 -6.72 19.36
N VAL A 12 44.10 -5.60 20.07
CA VAL A 12 42.77 -5.06 20.41
C VAL A 12 42.15 -4.38 19.19
N VAL A 13 42.95 -3.73 18.35
CA VAL A 13 42.51 -3.14 17.08
C VAL A 13 42.12 -4.22 16.08
N ASP A 14 42.86 -5.33 16.03
CA ASP A 14 42.57 -6.45 15.14
C ASP A 14 41.38 -7.28 15.63
N ALA A 15 41.24 -7.49 16.94
CA ALA A 15 40.01 -8.08 17.52
C ALA A 15 38.77 -7.19 17.34
N ALA A 16 38.94 -5.86 17.34
CA ALA A 16 37.88 -4.92 17.01
C ALA A 16 37.53 -4.98 15.51
N LYS A 17 38.51 -5.13 14.61
CA LYS A 17 38.27 -5.33 13.17
C LYS A 17 37.60 -6.67 12.86
N GLU A 18 37.93 -7.74 13.57
CA GLU A 18 37.25 -9.04 13.44
C GLU A 18 35.78 -8.98 13.91
N ARG A 19 35.46 -8.18 14.92
CA ARG A 19 34.06 -7.89 15.32
C ARG A 19 33.31 -6.98 14.33
N ILE A 20 34.01 -6.30 13.42
CA ILE A 20 33.46 -5.45 12.36
C ILE A 20 33.30 -6.24 11.04
N VAL A 21 33.62 -7.53 11.01
CA VAL A 21 33.23 -8.38 9.87
C VAL A 21 31.71 -8.62 9.97
N PRO A 22 30.88 -8.04 9.07
CA PRO A 22 29.46 -8.34 9.09
C PRO A 22 29.29 -9.86 8.88
N PRO A 23 28.41 -10.53 9.63
CA PRO A 23 28.25 -11.98 9.49
C PRO A 23 27.99 -12.33 8.02
N ALA A 24 28.78 -13.28 7.50
CA ALA A 24 28.83 -13.68 6.09
C ALA A 24 27.47 -14.14 5.52
N THR A 25 26.47 -14.36 6.38
CA THR A 25 25.06 -14.37 6.00
C THR A 25 24.27 -13.50 6.98
N ARG A 26 23.92 -12.28 6.58
CA ARG A 26 23.03 -11.41 7.35
C ARG A 26 21.74 -12.18 7.67
N ALA A 27 21.39 -12.27 8.96
CA ALA A 27 20.25 -13.07 9.40
C ALA A 27 18.95 -12.54 8.77
N ARG A 28 18.21 -13.43 8.10
CA ARG A 28 16.94 -13.10 7.44
C ARG A 28 15.88 -12.75 8.49
N LEU A 29 15.51 -11.48 8.59
CA LEU A 29 14.51 -10.99 9.55
C LEU A 29 13.07 -11.29 9.11
N ALA A 30 12.79 -11.10 7.81
CA ALA A 30 11.46 -11.37 7.25
C ALA A 30 11.54 -11.98 5.85
N SER A 31 10.51 -12.75 5.51
CA SER A 31 10.39 -13.41 4.20
C SER A 31 8.92 -13.50 3.83
N VAL A 32 8.57 -13.02 2.64
CA VAL A 32 7.20 -13.05 2.11
C VAL A 32 7.22 -13.61 0.69
N ARG A 33 6.23 -14.43 0.35
CA ARG A 33 6.07 -14.95 -1.01
C ARG A 33 5.68 -13.82 -1.96
N VAL A 34 6.21 -13.84 -3.17
CA VAL A 34 5.79 -12.93 -4.23
C VAL A 34 4.32 -13.17 -4.56
N SER A 35 3.60 -12.13 -4.98
CA SER A 35 2.19 -12.27 -5.34
C SER A 35 2.02 -13.32 -6.47
N PRO A 36 1.13 -14.32 -6.32
CA PRO A 36 1.03 -15.44 -7.25
C PRO A 36 0.41 -15.08 -8.60
N GLY A 37 -0.12 -13.85 -8.77
CA GLY A 37 -0.91 -13.49 -9.96
C GLY A 37 -0.17 -13.67 -11.29
N GLY A 38 1.13 -13.38 -11.34
CA GLY A 38 1.93 -13.61 -12.56
C GLY A 38 2.11 -15.09 -12.88
N TYR A 39 2.29 -15.92 -11.85
CA TYR A 39 2.41 -17.37 -11.98
C TYR A 39 1.09 -18.01 -12.40
N LEU A 40 -0.03 -17.62 -11.78
CA LEU A 40 -1.36 -18.10 -12.16
C LEU A 40 -1.67 -17.80 -13.62
N ALA A 41 -1.36 -16.58 -14.09
CA ALA A 41 -1.52 -16.24 -15.49
C ALA A 41 -0.65 -17.13 -16.40
N ALA A 42 0.59 -17.43 -16.01
CA ALA A 42 1.46 -18.32 -16.76
C ALA A 42 0.90 -19.75 -16.83
N VAL A 43 0.42 -20.31 -15.71
CA VAL A 43 -0.22 -21.65 -15.68
C VAL A 43 -1.42 -21.69 -16.62
N CYS A 44 -2.30 -20.67 -16.60
CA CYS A 44 -3.46 -20.62 -17.49
C CYS A 44 -3.05 -20.60 -18.97
N ILE A 45 -2.05 -19.79 -19.34
CA ILE A 45 -1.56 -19.69 -20.72
C ILE A 45 -0.91 -21.01 -21.16
N GLN A 46 -0.07 -21.60 -20.31
CA GLN A 46 0.60 -22.88 -20.60
C GLN A 46 -0.39 -24.04 -20.72
N THR A 47 -1.42 -24.06 -19.86
CA THR A 47 -2.49 -25.07 -19.94
C THR A 47 -3.28 -24.93 -21.23
N PHE A 48 -3.61 -23.71 -21.63
CA PHE A 48 -4.28 -23.46 -22.90
C PHE A 48 -3.41 -23.87 -24.10
N ALA A 49 -2.11 -23.54 -24.08
CA ALA A 49 -1.18 -23.97 -25.12
C ALA A 49 -1.08 -25.50 -25.20
N ALA A 50 -1.07 -26.20 -24.07
CA ALA A 50 -1.09 -27.65 -24.04
C ALA A 50 -2.35 -28.25 -24.68
N THR A 51 -3.53 -27.68 -24.38
CA THR A 51 -4.79 -28.14 -25.01
C THR A 51 -4.79 -27.97 -26.53
N LEU A 52 -4.16 -26.91 -27.06
CA LEU A 52 -4.01 -26.74 -28.50
C LEU A 52 -3.05 -27.75 -29.12
N LEU A 53 -1.94 -28.06 -28.44
CA LEU A 53 -0.97 -29.06 -28.90
C LEU A 53 -1.60 -30.45 -28.96
N LEU A 54 -2.40 -30.81 -27.95
CA LEU A 54 -3.15 -32.07 -27.92
C LEU A 54 -4.13 -32.16 -29.08
N ARG A 55 -4.85 -31.06 -29.38
CA ARG A 55 -5.77 -30.99 -30.52
C ARG A 55 -5.06 -31.07 -31.88
N ALA A 56 -3.81 -30.62 -31.96
CA ALA A 56 -2.98 -30.72 -33.15
C ALA A 56 -2.19 -32.05 -33.22
N GLU A 57 -2.56 -33.05 -32.42
CA GLU A 57 -1.97 -34.39 -32.37
C GLU A 57 -0.47 -34.41 -31.96
N TYR A 58 0.01 -33.36 -31.29
CA TYR A 58 1.36 -33.29 -30.72
C TYR A 58 1.37 -33.71 -29.24
N ASP A 59 1.05 -34.98 -28.97
CA ASP A 59 0.85 -35.51 -27.61
C ASP A 59 2.07 -35.33 -26.70
N ALA A 60 3.27 -35.62 -27.20
CA ALA A 60 4.51 -35.46 -26.44
C ALA A 60 4.77 -33.99 -26.03
N ALA A 61 4.55 -33.05 -26.96
CA ALA A 61 4.71 -31.62 -26.68
C ALA A 61 3.64 -31.11 -25.71
N SER A 62 2.40 -31.61 -25.83
CA SER A 62 1.31 -31.32 -24.90
C SER A 62 1.65 -31.78 -23.47
N LEU A 63 2.12 -33.01 -23.30
CA LEU A 63 2.55 -33.54 -22.00
C LEU A 63 3.65 -32.68 -21.35
N ILE A 64 4.64 -32.25 -22.13
CA ILE A 64 5.70 -31.34 -21.67
C ILE A 64 5.10 -30.00 -21.22
N ALA A 65 4.17 -29.43 -22.00
CA ALA A 65 3.52 -28.17 -21.66
C ALA A 65 2.67 -28.27 -20.39
N ILE A 66 1.95 -29.39 -20.18
CA ILE A 66 1.20 -29.66 -18.94
C ILE A 66 2.15 -29.79 -17.75
N ALA A 67 3.24 -30.54 -17.89
CA ALA A 67 4.25 -30.68 -16.85
C ALA A 67 4.87 -29.32 -16.47
N LEU A 68 5.18 -28.49 -17.47
CA LEU A 68 5.67 -27.14 -17.24
C LEU A 68 4.63 -26.27 -16.50
N ALA A 69 3.35 -26.37 -16.89
CA ALA A 69 2.25 -25.61 -16.29
C ALA A 69 1.96 -26.01 -14.84
N TRP A 70 1.88 -27.30 -14.55
CA TRP A 70 1.35 -27.80 -13.27
C TRP A 70 2.41 -28.34 -12.31
N ILE A 71 3.66 -28.51 -12.75
CA ILE A 71 4.78 -28.91 -11.90
C ILE A 71 5.78 -27.77 -11.77
N VAL A 72 6.35 -27.31 -12.89
CA VAL A 72 7.46 -26.34 -12.86
C VAL A 72 6.99 -24.96 -12.40
N THR A 73 5.93 -24.41 -12.98
CA THR A 73 5.44 -23.07 -12.64
C THR A 73 5.01 -22.95 -11.16
N PRO A 74 4.30 -23.93 -10.55
CA PRO A 74 4.04 -23.93 -9.12
C PRO A 74 5.30 -24.01 -8.26
N ILE A 75 6.28 -24.85 -8.61
CA ILE A 75 7.57 -24.92 -7.89
C ILE A 75 8.27 -23.56 -7.92
N LEU A 76 8.31 -22.90 -9.08
CA LEU A 76 8.85 -21.55 -9.21
C LEU A 76 8.07 -20.54 -8.35
N ALA A 77 6.74 -20.64 -8.29
CA ALA A 77 5.91 -19.77 -7.45
C ALA A 77 6.13 -19.99 -5.95
N PHE A 78 6.33 -21.23 -5.50
CA PHE A 78 6.56 -21.56 -4.09
C PHE A 78 7.95 -21.18 -3.60
N THR A 79 8.96 -21.22 -4.48
CA THR A 79 10.34 -20.89 -4.17
C THR A 79 10.64 -19.40 -4.26
N ASP A 80 9.84 -18.62 -5.01
CA ASP A 80 10.04 -17.19 -5.18
C ASP A 80 9.58 -16.38 -3.97
N ARG A 81 10.56 -15.77 -3.29
CA ARG A 81 10.36 -15.03 -2.05
C ARG A 81 11.09 -13.70 -2.06
N ILE A 82 10.51 -12.73 -1.37
CA ILE A 82 11.12 -11.46 -1.04
C ILE A 82 11.62 -11.58 0.39
N ASN A 83 12.93 -11.46 0.55
CA ASN A 83 13.60 -11.51 1.85
C ASN A 83 14.02 -10.10 2.25
N PHE A 84 13.95 -9.85 3.55
CA PHE A 84 14.41 -8.63 4.16
C PHE A 84 15.37 -8.96 5.29
N ASP A 85 16.58 -8.43 5.18
CA ASP A 85 17.70 -8.73 6.09
C ASP A 85 17.99 -7.53 7.02
N GLY A 86 17.05 -6.58 7.16
CA GLY A 86 17.18 -5.39 8.02
C GLY A 86 17.80 -4.17 7.37
N GLN A 87 18.46 -4.33 6.23
CA GLN A 87 19.02 -3.22 5.42
C GLN A 87 18.61 -3.28 3.95
N THR A 88 18.38 -4.49 3.44
CA THR A 88 18.14 -4.74 2.02
C THR A 88 16.94 -5.65 1.82
N LEU A 89 16.08 -5.27 0.89
CA LEU A 89 15.01 -6.07 0.33
C LEU A 89 15.51 -6.75 -0.93
N ALA A 90 15.48 -8.08 -0.99
CA ALA A 90 15.97 -8.84 -2.13
C ALA A 90 14.98 -9.95 -2.53
N ARG A 91 14.74 -10.10 -3.83
CA ARG A 91 13.98 -11.23 -4.36
C ARG A 91 14.93 -12.42 -4.52
N LYS A 92 14.69 -13.49 -3.76
CA LYS A 92 15.46 -14.75 -3.80
C LYS A 92 14.56 -15.86 -4.35
N GLY A 93 15.10 -16.69 -5.23
CA GLY A 93 14.40 -17.79 -5.88
C GLY A 93 15.04 -18.14 -7.22
N LEU A 94 14.49 -19.13 -7.91
CA LEU A 94 14.98 -19.57 -9.22
C LEU A 94 14.81 -18.49 -10.30
N ILE A 95 13.68 -17.76 -10.29
CA ILE A 95 13.43 -16.70 -11.28
C ILE A 95 14.44 -15.53 -11.16
N PRO A 96 14.68 -14.93 -9.97
CA PRO A 96 15.73 -13.93 -9.82
C PRO A 96 17.12 -14.42 -10.22
N LEU A 97 17.44 -15.70 -10.00
CA LEU A 97 18.71 -16.29 -10.41
C LEU A 97 18.85 -16.29 -11.94
N LEU A 98 17.81 -16.75 -12.65
CA LEU A 98 17.76 -16.69 -14.12
C LEU A 98 17.85 -15.25 -14.63
N ILE A 99 17.13 -14.31 -14.00
CA ILE A 99 17.20 -12.89 -14.38
C ILE A 99 18.60 -12.31 -14.15
N ARG A 100 19.26 -12.68 -13.05
CA ARG A 100 20.63 -12.25 -12.75
C ARG A 100 21.61 -12.80 -13.79
N PHE A 101 21.43 -14.04 -14.22
CA PHE A 101 22.24 -14.64 -15.27
C PHE A 101 22.09 -13.90 -16.62
N ILE A 102 20.87 -13.50 -16.98
CA ILE A 102 20.58 -12.83 -18.26
C ILE A 102 20.95 -11.34 -18.24
N LYS A 103 20.63 -10.61 -17.16
CA LYS A 103 20.72 -9.13 -17.11
C LYS A 103 21.86 -8.61 -16.23
N GLY A 104 22.63 -9.47 -15.56
CA GLY A 104 23.72 -9.10 -14.65
C GLY A 104 23.30 -8.43 -13.33
N ASN A 105 22.06 -7.96 -13.21
CA ASN A 105 21.60 -7.17 -12.06
C ASN A 105 20.85 -8.01 -11.02
N SER A 106 21.21 -7.86 -9.74
CA SER A 106 20.43 -8.40 -8.62
C SER A 106 19.15 -7.59 -8.41
N LEU A 107 18.03 -8.30 -8.21
CA LEU A 107 16.75 -7.70 -7.79
C LEU A 107 16.80 -7.41 -6.28
N SER A 108 17.63 -6.43 -5.90
CA SER A 108 17.78 -5.94 -4.53
C SER A 108 17.54 -4.43 -4.44
N LEU A 109 17.08 -3.96 -3.28
CA LEU A 109 16.85 -2.55 -2.97
C LEU A 109 17.16 -2.33 -1.49
N SER A 110 18.07 -1.41 -1.20
CA SER A 110 18.39 -1.03 0.19
C SER A 110 17.35 -0.05 0.75
N ILE A 111 17.26 0.07 2.07
CA ILE A 111 16.31 0.97 2.75
C ILE A 111 16.53 2.43 2.38
N GLU A 112 17.78 2.83 2.25
CA GLU A 112 18.17 4.19 1.84
C GLU A 112 17.73 4.49 0.41
N GLU A 113 17.64 3.48 -0.46
CA GLU A 113 17.21 3.61 -1.84
C GLU A 113 15.68 3.55 -2.03
N ILE A 114 14.93 3.16 -0.99
CA ILE A 114 13.47 3.17 -1.03
C ILE A 114 13.00 4.62 -1.14
N GLU A 115 12.20 4.90 -2.16
CA GLU A 115 11.63 6.22 -2.41
C GLU A 115 10.20 6.30 -1.89
N ARG A 116 9.41 5.23 -2.10
CA ARG A 116 7.99 5.21 -1.76
C ARG A 116 7.52 3.81 -1.36
N VAL A 117 6.61 3.77 -0.39
CA VAL A 117 5.84 2.59 -0.04
C VAL A 117 4.37 2.93 -0.07
N GLU A 118 3.62 2.17 -0.88
CA GLU A 118 2.18 2.32 -1.04
C GLU A 118 1.47 1.05 -0.63
N THR A 119 0.37 1.19 0.13
CA THR A 119 -0.47 0.05 0.48
C THR A 119 -1.90 0.26 0.02
N SER A 120 -2.32 -0.59 -0.91
CA SER A 120 -3.72 -0.68 -1.33
C SER A 120 -4.47 -1.69 -0.46
N ALA A 121 -5.71 -1.37 -0.09
CA ALA A 121 -6.57 -2.25 0.70
C ALA A 121 -7.85 -2.57 -0.07
N VAL A 122 -8.12 -3.86 -0.28
CA VAL A 122 -9.35 -4.36 -0.88
C VAL A 122 -10.20 -5.02 0.19
N ARG A 123 -11.47 -4.62 0.27
CA ARG A 123 -12.47 -5.23 1.16
C ARG A 123 -12.96 -6.52 0.52
N THR A 124 -12.99 -7.60 1.29
CA THR A 124 -13.39 -8.92 0.78
C THR A 124 -14.74 -9.36 1.33
N LEU A 125 -14.79 -9.85 2.57
CA LEU A 125 -16.01 -10.28 3.24
C LEU A 125 -16.39 -9.37 4.41
N ARG A 126 -17.70 -9.23 4.62
CA ARG A 126 -18.31 -8.61 5.79
C ARG A 126 -19.12 -9.66 6.54
N ARG A 127 -18.85 -9.86 7.83
CA ARG A 127 -19.63 -10.74 8.72
C ARG A 127 -19.66 -10.15 10.13
N ASN A 128 -20.84 -10.04 10.74
CA ASN A 128 -21.05 -9.64 12.14
C ASN A 128 -20.29 -8.34 12.55
N GLY A 129 -20.35 -7.30 11.71
CA GLY A 129 -19.66 -6.02 11.99
C GLY A 129 -18.13 -6.05 11.81
N ARG A 130 -17.55 -7.19 11.42
CA ARG A 130 -16.15 -7.33 11.01
C ARG A 130 -16.01 -7.19 9.50
N VAL A 131 -15.02 -6.44 9.06
CA VAL A 131 -14.66 -6.24 7.65
C VAL A 131 -13.28 -6.83 7.42
N ARG A 132 -13.17 -7.81 6.53
CA ARG A 132 -11.87 -8.38 6.18
C ARG A 132 -11.21 -7.55 5.08
N TYR A 133 -10.01 -7.08 5.35
CA TYR A 133 -9.17 -6.37 4.40
C TYR A 133 -8.08 -7.29 3.86
N ARG A 134 -7.86 -7.23 2.55
CA ARG A 134 -6.67 -7.79 1.90
C ARG A 134 -5.80 -6.62 1.45
N TYR A 135 -4.58 -6.57 1.94
CA TYR A 135 -3.62 -5.54 1.63
C TYR A 135 -2.68 -5.99 0.51
N ARG A 136 -2.24 -5.04 -0.30
CA ARG A 136 -1.17 -5.20 -1.27
C ARG A 136 -0.25 -4.01 -1.11
N SER A 137 0.97 -4.28 -0.70
CA SER A 137 2.02 -3.29 -0.51
C SER A 137 3.00 -3.34 -1.68
N GLU A 138 3.34 -2.17 -2.18
CA GLU A 138 4.34 -1.95 -3.21
C GLU A 138 5.45 -1.06 -2.63
N VAL A 139 6.68 -1.57 -2.66
CA VAL A 139 7.88 -0.86 -2.25
C VAL A 139 8.67 -0.52 -3.51
N SER A 140 8.91 0.77 -3.77
CA SER A 140 9.58 1.24 -4.98
C SER A 140 10.80 2.11 -4.68
N GLY A 141 11.80 2.01 -5.55
CA GLY A 141 13.03 2.79 -5.48
C GLY A 141 14.00 2.41 -6.60
N LYS A 142 14.77 3.39 -7.12
CA LYS A 142 15.73 3.19 -8.23
C LYS A 142 15.14 2.42 -9.44
N GLY A 143 13.88 2.67 -9.78
CA GLY A 143 13.19 2.01 -10.89
C GLY A 143 12.87 0.52 -10.69
N ARG A 144 13.01 0.00 -9.46
CA ARG A 144 12.62 -1.35 -9.05
C ARG A 144 11.35 -1.24 -8.20
N SER A 145 10.46 -2.23 -8.30
CA SER A 145 9.34 -2.37 -7.39
C SER A 145 9.16 -3.80 -6.88
N PHE A 146 8.86 -3.91 -5.59
CA PHE A 146 8.60 -5.16 -4.90
C PHE A 146 7.16 -5.16 -4.42
N ILE A 147 6.40 -6.14 -4.89
CA ILE A 147 4.97 -6.23 -4.60
C ILE A 147 4.70 -7.51 -3.83
N PHE A 148 4.08 -7.35 -2.67
CA PHE A 148 3.64 -8.46 -1.84
C PHE A 148 2.26 -8.18 -1.26
N ALA A 149 1.49 -9.23 -1.02
CA ALA A 149 0.10 -9.14 -0.58
C ALA A 149 -0.11 -9.83 0.76
N SER A 150 -1.09 -9.36 1.52
CA SER A 150 -1.48 -9.95 2.78
C SER A 150 -2.02 -11.36 2.57
N GLY A 151 -1.57 -12.30 3.39
CA GLY A 151 -2.01 -13.69 3.35
C GLY A 151 -1.56 -14.57 4.52
N GLY A 152 -0.90 -14.01 5.55
CA GLY A 152 -0.44 -14.78 6.70
C GLY A 152 0.52 -13.98 7.59
N ASP A 153 1.12 -14.67 8.57
CA ASP A 153 2.06 -14.08 9.54
C ASP A 153 3.32 -13.51 8.87
N SER A 154 3.73 -14.08 7.74
CA SER A 154 4.88 -13.60 6.95
C SER A 154 4.72 -12.14 6.53
N TYR A 155 3.54 -11.76 6.03
CA TYR A 155 3.24 -10.38 5.64
C TYR A 155 3.30 -9.44 6.84
N ARG A 156 2.67 -9.83 7.97
CA ARG A 156 2.71 -9.03 9.21
C ARG A 156 4.15 -8.84 9.70
N ARG A 157 4.95 -9.90 9.70
CA ARG A 157 6.37 -9.85 10.08
C ARG A 157 7.17 -8.94 9.16
N MET A 158 6.95 -9.00 7.85
CA MET A 158 7.59 -8.10 6.88
C MET A 158 7.23 -6.63 7.15
N ILE A 159 5.95 -6.32 7.30
CA ILE A 159 5.51 -4.94 7.56
C ILE A 159 6.07 -4.39 8.87
N ARG A 160 6.05 -5.18 9.95
CA ARG A 160 6.59 -4.75 11.26
C ARG A 160 8.11 -4.61 11.30
N THR A 161 8.84 -5.29 10.44
CA THR A 161 10.30 -5.17 10.38
C THR A 161 10.73 -4.07 9.40
N LEU A 162 10.02 -3.92 8.28
CA LEU A 162 10.38 -2.96 7.22
C LEU A 162 9.89 -1.55 7.51
N LEU A 163 8.61 -1.34 7.82
CA LEU A 163 8.03 0.01 7.87
C LEU A 163 8.58 0.90 8.99
N PRO A 164 8.92 0.39 10.20
CA PRO A 164 9.52 1.23 11.23
C PRO A 164 10.88 1.80 10.87
N LEU A 165 11.60 1.17 9.94
CA LEU A 165 12.90 1.63 9.44
C LEU A 165 12.76 2.71 8.36
N LEU A 166 11.53 2.99 7.91
CA LEU A 166 11.26 4.00 6.88
C LEU A 166 10.73 5.28 7.51
N GLY A 167 11.32 6.40 7.08
CA GLY A 167 10.84 7.73 7.42
C GLY A 167 9.38 7.94 6.99
N TYR A 168 8.67 8.77 7.76
CA TYR A 168 7.27 9.13 7.52
C TYR A 168 7.02 9.63 6.08
N ASP A 169 7.99 10.34 5.50
CA ASP A 169 7.93 10.90 4.15
C ASP A 169 7.96 9.86 3.01
N LYS A 170 8.39 8.62 3.30
CA LYS A 170 8.40 7.51 2.31
C LYS A 170 7.11 6.70 2.28
N VAL A 171 6.31 6.76 3.34
CA VAL A 171 5.24 5.82 3.62
C VAL A 171 3.86 6.48 3.49
N ASP A 172 3.04 6.03 2.53
CA ASP A 172 1.68 6.56 2.31
C ASP A 172 0.79 6.43 3.56
N ALA A 173 -0.34 7.16 3.59
CA ALA A 173 -1.24 7.18 4.75
C ALA A 173 -1.69 5.78 5.18
N ARG A 174 -1.92 4.86 4.23
CA ARG A 174 -2.30 3.48 4.54
C ARG A 174 -1.14 2.65 5.08
N SER A 175 0.05 2.77 4.52
CA SER A 175 1.21 2.07 5.06
C SER A 175 1.59 2.63 6.43
N SER A 176 1.39 3.92 6.72
CA SER A 176 1.57 4.46 8.08
C SER A 176 0.58 3.84 9.05
N GLU A 177 -0.70 3.75 8.69
CA GLU A 177 -1.69 3.05 9.53
C GLU A 177 -1.27 1.59 9.81
N MET A 178 -0.68 0.91 8.83
CA MET A 178 -0.17 -0.46 9.04
C MET A 178 1.09 -0.48 9.91
N ARG A 179 2.00 0.48 9.76
CA ARG A 179 3.19 0.61 10.59
C ARG A 179 2.80 0.83 12.06
N ASP A 180 1.83 1.69 12.28
CA ASP A 180 1.50 2.22 13.60
C ASP A 180 0.50 1.31 14.35
N TYR A 181 -0.41 0.62 13.64
CA TYR A 181 -1.53 -0.11 14.28
C TYR A 181 -1.67 -1.60 13.91
N LEU A 182 -0.78 -2.19 13.10
CA LEU A 182 -0.88 -3.60 12.72
C LEU A 182 -0.37 -4.53 13.84
N THR A 183 -1.26 -4.88 14.77
CA THR A 183 -0.96 -5.78 15.91
C THR A 183 -1.43 -7.23 15.68
N ASP A 184 -0.88 -8.16 16.46
CA ASP A 184 -1.27 -9.57 16.39
C ASP A 184 -2.58 -9.76 17.16
N ALA A 185 -3.38 -10.74 16.73
CA ALA A 185 -4.66 -11.00 17.37
C ALA A 185 -4.51 -11.31 18.87
N ARG A 186 -3.43 -11.99 19.27
CA ARG A 186 -3.17 -12.33 20.69
C ARG A 186 -2.83 -11.09 21.52
N THR A 187 -1.91 -10.24 21.06
CA THR A 187 -1.55 -9.01 21.79
C THR A 187 -2.71 -8.04 21.85
N LEU A 188 -3.43 -7.86 20.75
CA LEU A 188 -4.63 -7.03 20.75
C LEU A 188 -5.67 -7.56 21.75
N ARG A 189 -5.93 -8.87 21.80
CA ARG A 189 -6.90 -9.44 22.74
C ARG A 189 -6.55 -9.10 24.20
N VAL A 190 -5.28 -9.27 24.57
CA VAL A 190 -4.79 -8.92 25.92
C VAL A 190 -4.98 -7.43 26.21
N ASN A 191 -4.67 -6.55 25.25
CA ASN A 191 -4.88 -5.11 25.39
C ASN A 191 -6.36 -4.75 25.58
N LEU A 192 -7.27 -5.42 24.86
CA LEU A 192 -8.71 -5.17 24.96
C LEU A 192 -9.29 -5.64 26.30
N GLU A 193 -8.81 -6.77 26.82
CA GLU A 193 -9.18 -7.29 28.15
C GLU A 193 -8.72 -6.32 29.24
N MET A 194 -7.48 -5.82 29.17
CA MET A 194 -6.98 -4.78 30.08
C MET A 194 -7.82 -3.50 30.02
N LEU A 195 -8.23 -3.08 28.83
CA LEU A 195 -9.07 -1.89 28.64
C LEU A 195 -10.56 -2.13 28.92
N ARG A 196 -10.96 -3.39 29.21
CA ARG A 196 -12.36 -3.82 29.42
C ARG A 196 -13.27 -3.43 28.26
N ILE A 197 -12.84 -3.67 27.03
CA ILE A 197 -13.67 -3.45 25.84
C ILE A 197 -14.52 -4.71 25.61
N ALA A 198 -15.85 -4.54 25.59
CA ALA A 198 -16.78 -5.65 25.43
C ALA A 198 -16.67 -6.30 24.03
N PRO A 199 -16.90 -7.62 23.93
CA PRO A 199 -16.92 -8.33 22.66
C PRO A 199 -18.09 -7.88 21.78
N PRO A 200 -18.05 -8.16 20.45
CA PRO A 200 -19.04 -7.62 19.52
C PRO A 200 -20.46 -8.12 19.75
N GLU A 201 -20.63 -9.29 20.37
CA GLU A 201 -21.94 -9.88 20.69
C GLU A 201 -22.68 -9.07 21.75
N VAL A 202 -22.00 -8.76 22.86
CA VAL A 202 -22.52 -7.93 23.96
C VAL A 202 -22.85 -6.51 23.46
N LEU A 203 -22.02 -5.96 22.57
CA LEU A 203 -22.26 -4.63 22.00
C LEU A 203 -23.49 -4.60 21.07
N GLU A 204 -23.88 -5.72 20.46
CA GLU A 204 -25.08 -5.80 19.62
C GLU A 204 -26.34 -5.91 20.44
N GLU A 205 -26.32 -6.75 21.47
CA GLU A 205 -27.42 -6.88 22.42
C GLU A 205 -27.71 -5.53 23.09
N ALA A 206 -26.70 -4.89 23.65
CA ALA A 206 -26.83 -3.58 24.27
C ALA A 206 -27.36 -2.49 23.32
N LYS A 207 -27.01 -2.57 22.03
CA LYS A 207 -27.51 -1.64 21.02
C LYS A 207 -29.02 -1.88 20.77
N ASN A 208 -29.41 -3.13 20.59
CA ASN A 208 -30.80 -3.50 20.33
C ASN A 208 -31.71 -3.18 21.53
N GLU A 209 -31.23 -3.40 22.76
CA GLU A 209 -31.91 -3.00 23.99
C GLU A 209 -32.04 -1.48 24.14
N PHE A 210 -31.00 -0.72 23.76
CA PHE A 210 -31.07 0.74 23.79
C PHE A 210 -32.02 1.31 22.72
N GLU A 211 -32.05 0.71 21.52
CA GLU A 211 -32.98 1.09 20.46
C GLU A 211 -34.44 0.72 20.81
N SER A 212 -34.68 -0.34 21.60
CA SER A 212 -36.02 -0.74 22.07
C SER A 212 -36.51 0.06 23.28
N ASN A 213 -35.63 0.38 24.23
CA ASN A 213 -35.96 1.09 25.48
C ASN A 213 -35.73 2.60 25.42
N GLY A 214 -35.60 3.17 24.22
CA GLY A 214 -35.21 4.55 23.98
C GLY A 214 -36.23 5.61 24.43
N LYS A 215 -36.46 5.76 25.74
CA LYS A 215 -37.07 6.93 26.39
C LYS A 215 -37.18 6.85 27.93
N LYS A 216 -36.26 6.19 28.65
CA LYS A 216 -36.17 6.36 30.12
C LYS A 216 -34.71 6.48 30.52
N ASP A 217 -34.44 7.29 31.54
CA ASP A 217 -33.14 7.59 32.13
C ASP A 217 -32.20 8.56 31.40
N ALA A 218 -32.57 9.85 31.47
CA ALA A 218 -31.63 10.96 31.40
C ALA A 218 -31.79 11.89 32.61
N ARG A 219 -31.71 11.34 33.84
CA ARG A 219 -31.66 12.14 35.09
C ARG A 219 -30.76 11.53 36.17
N GLN A 220 -29.63 10.93 35.79
CA GLN A 220 -28.53 10.74 36.75
C GLN A 220 -27.64 11.98 36.72
N LYS A 221 -27.46 12.62 37.89
CA LYS A 221 -26.49 13.71 38.08
C LYS A 221 -25.12 13.17 37.65
N ARG A 222 -24.61 13.68 36.53
CA ARG A 222 -23.23 13.41 36.11
C ARG A 222 -22.33 13.95 37.23
N PRO A 223 -21.36 13.16 37.72
CA PRO A 223 -20.41 13.66 38.70
C PRO A 223 -19.73 14.92 38.17
N GLU A 224 -19.41 15.83 39.07
CA GLU A 224 -18.76 17.11 38.75
C GLU A 224 -17.42 16.83 38.05
N TRP A 225 -17.31 17.25 36.79
CA TRP A 225 -16.15 16.94 35.94
C TRP A 225 -15.01 17.92 36.25
N THR A 226 -14.02 17.46 37.02
CA THR A 226 -12.85 18.24 37.44
C THR A 226 -11.74 18.34 36.38
N GLY A 227 -12.06 18.02 35.12
CA GLY A 227 -11.07 17.88 34.05
C GLY A 227 -10.30 16.55 34.11
N PRO A 228 -9.65 16.13 33.02
CA PRO A 228 -8.97 14.84 32.96
C PRO A 228 -7.66 14.85 33.77
N SER A 229 -7.51 13.90 34.70
CA SER A 229 -6.23 13.60 35.36
C SER A 229 -5.17 13.13 34.35
N ALA A 230 -3.87 13.25 34.67
CA ALA A 230 -2.80 12.71 33.84
C ALA A 230 -2.98 11.21 33.52
N ILE A 231 -3.50 10.43 34.48
CA ILE A 231 -3.81 9.01 34.31
C ILE A 231 -4.97 8.82 33.33
N ASP A 232 -5.96 9.71 33.37
CA ASP A 232 -7.11 9.68 32.47
C ASP A 232 -6.71 10.03 31.04
N VAL A 233 -5.81 11.00 30.86
CA VAL A 233 -5.23 11.33 29.56
C VAL A 233 -4.48 10.12 28.99
N GLU A 234 -3.65 9.46 29.79
CA GLU A 234 -2.92 8.27 29.31
C GLU A 234 -3.87 7.12 28.97
N ARG A 235 -4.89 6.89 29.80
CA ARG A 235 -5.97 5.93 29.51
C ARG A 235 -6.69 6.26 28.20
N GLY A 236 -6.95 7.54 27.93
CA GLY A 236 -7.53 7.98 26.67
C GLY A 236 -6.62 7.68 25.46
N ARG A 237 -5.30 7.84 25.60
CA ARG A 237 -4.32 7.54 24.54
C ARG A 237 -4.25 6.05 24.25
N LEU A 238 -4.29 5.20 25.28
CA LEU A 238 -4.36 3.74 25.13
C LEU A 238 -5.66 3.31 24.44
N LEU A 239 -6.80 3.91 24.82
CA LEU A 239 -8.08 3.66 24.14
C LEU A 239 -8.05 4.10 22.68
N ARG A 240 -7.44 5.25 22.38
CA ARG A 240 -7.20 5.74 21.01
C ARG A 240 -6.37 4.76 20.20
N LEU A 241 -5.26 4.27 20.76
CA LEU A 241 -4.41 3.26 20.12
C LEU A 241 -5.21 1.98 19.82
N ALA A 242 -5.88 1.42 20.83
CA ALA A 242 -6.67 0.20 20.68
C ALA A 242 -7.79 0.36 19.65
N ALA A 243 -8.44 1.53 19.58
CA ALA A 243 -9.46 1.83 18.58
C ALA A 243 -8.92 1.77 17.14
N ASN A 244 -7.69 2.26 16.92
CA ASN A 244 -7.05 2.19 15.61
C ASN A 244 -6.56 0.79 15.26
N GLU A 245 -6.04 0.03 16.22
CA GLU A 245 -5.69 -1.39 16.02
C GLU A 245 -6.93 -2.21 15.63
N LEU A 246 -8.04 -2.01 16.35
CA LEU A 246 -9.34 -2.61 16.02
C LEU A 246 -9.81 -2.22 14.61
N ARG A 247 -9.66 -0.94 14.24
CA ARG A 247 -9.99 -0.43 12.90
C ARG A 247 -9.13 -1.07 11.81
N ALA A 248 -7.81 -1.20 12.03
CA ALA A 248 -6.88 -1.83 11.08
C ALA A 248 -7.20 -3.31 10.85
N GLN A 249 -7.72 -4.01 11.88
CA GLN A 249 -8.24 -5.37 11.77
C GLN A 249 -9.69 -5.45 11.24
N GLY A 250 -10.35 -4.30 11.05
CA GLY A 250 -11.72 -4.19 10.57
C GLY A 250 -12.80 -4.57 11.59
N ARG A 251 -12.47 -4.59 12.89
CA ARG A 251 -13.39 -4.77 14.02
C ARG A 251 -14.06 -3.44 14.36
N LEU A 252 -14.90 -2.96 13.44
CA LEU A 252 -15.39 -1.57 13.47
C LEU A 252 -16.33 -1.25 14.64
N ARG A 253 -17.05 -2.24 15.18
CA ARG A 253 -17.96 -2.03 16.33
C ARG A 253 -17.19 -1.78 17.62
N GLU A 254 -16.24 -2.64 17.92
CA GLU A 254 -15.37 -2.49 19.09
C GLU A 254 -14.51 -1.22 18.97
N ALA A 255 -14.07 -0.88 17.75
CA ALA A 255 -13.36 0.38 17.50
C ALA A 255 -14.23 1.59 17.85
N ALA A 256 -15.53 1.56 17.50
CA ALA A 256 -16.47 2.63 17.85
C ALA A 256 -16.57 2.82 19.37
N GLU A 257 -16.63 1.72 20.13
CA GLU A 257 -16.68 1.75 21.59
C GLU A 257 -15.41 2.32 22.20
N ALA A 258 -14.25 1.88 21.69
CA ALA A 258 -12.96 2.39 22.13
C ALA A 258 -12.82 3.90 21.86
N PHE A 259 -13.21 4.39 20.66
CA PHE A 259 -13.24 5.82 20.37
C PHE A 259 -14.22 6.57 21.28
N ARG A 260 -15.43 6.05 21.49
CA ARG A 260 -16.43 6.65 22.38
C ARG A 260 -15.87 6.85 23.79
N ARG A 261 -15.15 5.86 24.30
CA ARG A 261 -14.50 5.93 25.62
C ARG A 261 -13.29 6.87 25.61
N ALA A 262 -12.49 6.89 24.55
CA ALA A 262 -11.36 7.80 24.43
C ALA A 262 -11.80 9.28 24.49
N PHE A 263 -12.92 9.62 23.84
CA PHE A 263 -13.49 10.98 23.87
C PHE A 263 -13.93 11.44 25.27
N LYS A 264 -14.20 10.53 26.21
CA LYS A 264 -14.51 10.90 27.60
C LYS A 264 -13.30 11.50 28.32
N PHE A 265 -12.09 11.16 27.87
CA PHE A 265 -10.84 11.55 28.52
C PHE A 265 -10.09 12.63 27.74
N ILE A 266 -10.11 12.58 26.40
CA ILE A 266 -9.33 13.49 25.55
C ILE A 266 -10.19 14.14 24.46
N GLU A 267 -11.22 14.86 24.86
CA GLU A 267 -12.22 15.42 23.92
C GLU A 267 -11.64 16.35 22.85
N ARG A 268 -10.59 17.11 23.19
CA ARG A 268 -10.04 18.18 22.34
C ARG A 268 -8.77 17.82 21.58
N ASP A 269 -8.31 16.57 21.64
CA ASP A 269 -7.09 16.15 20.96
C ASP A 269 -7.28 16.02 19.44
N GLY A 270 -6.47 16.76 18.68
CA GLY A 270 -6.54 16.80 17.22
C GLY A 270 -6.28 15.42 16.58
N TRP A 271 -5.34 14.65 17.14
CA TRP A 271 -5.03 13.29 16.67
C TRP A 271 -6.21 12.33 16.84
N LEU A 272 -6.84 12.32 18.02
CA LEU A 272 -8.04 11.52 18.27
C LEU A 272 -9.16 11.86 17.30
N ILE A 273 -9.42 13.16 17.07
CA ILE A 273 -10.49 13.61 16.17
C ILE A 273 -10.17 13.22 14.71
N TYR A 274 -8.92 13.37 14.28
CA TYR A 274 -8.46 12.96 12.95
C TYR A 274 -8.62 11.44 12.73
N GLU A 275 -8.15 10.63 13.66
CA GLU A 275 -8.25 9.17 13.58
C GLU A 275 -9.70 8.69 13.65
N PHE A 276 -10.54 9.36 14.45
CA PHE A 276 -11.98 9.11 14.46
C PHE A 276 -12.63 9.46 13.11
N ALA A 277 -12.19 10.53 12.45
CA ALA A 277 -12.64 10.85 11.10
C ALA A 277 -12.28 9.73 10.10
N ARG A 278 -11.06 9.17 10.19
CA ARG A 278 -10.62 8.00 9.39
C ARG A 278 -11.46 6.76 9.70
N PHE A 279 -11.80 6.53 10.96
CA PHE A 279 -12.72 5.47 11.39
C PHE A 279 -14.10 5.63 10.75
N LEU A 280 -14.72 6.81 10.83
CA LEU A 280 -16.02 7.09 10.22
C LEU A 280 -15.99 6.87 8.71
N ARG A 281 -14.87 7.17 8.03
CA ARG A 281 -14.70 6.87 6.60
C ARG A 281 -14.66 5.37 6.32
N SER A 282 -13.93 4.60 7.14
CA SER A 282 -13.87 3.14 7.02
C SER A 282 -15.26 2.53 7.22
N GLN A 283 -16.00 3.03 8.21
CA GLN A 283 -17.38 2.63 8.48
C GLN A 283 -18.31 3.00 7.32
N ALA A 284 -18.29 4.26 6.87
CA ALA A 284 -19.07 4.75 5.73
C ALA A 284 -18.80 3.93 4.46
N GLY A 285 -17.53 3.60 4.20
CA GLY A 285 -17.17 2.71 3.11
C GLY A 285 -17.83 1.34 3.25
N ALA A 286 -17.72 0.72 4.43
CA ALA A 286 -18.23 -0.61 4.73
C ALA A 286 -19.77 -0.72 4.71
N THR A 287 -20.48 0.31 5.17
CA THR A 287 -21.95 0.36 5.22
C THR A 287 -22.57 1.03 4.00
N ARG A 288 -21.77 1.71 3.17
CA ARG A 288 -22.21 2.62 2.10
C ARG A 288 -23.11 3.76 2.60
N ASP A 289 -22.88 4.22 3.83
CA ASP A 289 -23.67 5.30 4.45
C ASP A 289 -23.09 6.69 4.15
N ALA A 290 -23.81 7.48 3.35
CA ALA A 290 -23.45 8.84 3.01
C ALA A 290 -23.47 9.80 4.21
N ARG A 291 -24.31 9.56 5.23
CA ARG A 291 -24.36 10.37 6.45
C ARG A 291 -23.08 10.20 7.25
N MET A 292 -22.57 8.97 7.39
CA MET A 292 -21.29 8.71 8.03
C MET A 292 -20.13 9.37 7.28
N MET A 293 -20.16 9.38 5.95
CA MET A 293 -19.15 10.08 5.14
C MET A 293 -19.17 11.60 5.41
N ARG A 294 -20.35 12.22 5.48
CA ARG A 294 -20.48 13.65 5.83
C ARG A 294 -19.94 13.93 7.24
N ARG A 295 -20.24 13.06 8.22
CA ARG A 295 -19.68 13.15 9.58
C ARG A 295 -18.16 13.06 9.58
N SER A 296 -17.58 12.13 8.82
CA SER A 296 -16.12 12.03 8.65
C SER A 296 -15.50 13.35 8.17
N ARG A 297 -16.09 13.98 7.14
CA ARG A 297 -15.65 15.28 6.63
C ARG A 297 -15.77 16.41 7.66
N ALA A 298 -16.83 16.42 8.46
CA ALA A 298 -17.00 17.37 9.54
C ALA A 298 -15.93 17.17 10.64
N CYS A 299 -15.65 15.92 11.03
CA CYS A 299 -14.58 15.59 11.96
C CYS A 299 -13.21 16.00 11.44
N LEU A 300 -12.90 15.82 10.15
CA LEU A 300 -11.63 16.30 9.59
C LEU A 300 -11.49 17.83 9.69
N ARG A 301 -12.56 18.58 9.42
CA ARG A 301 -12.55 20.05 9.58
C ARG A 301 -12.32 20.44 11.04
N LEU A 302 -12.95 19.73 11.97
CA LEU A 302 -12.71 19.94 13.40
C LEU A 302 -11.27 19.58 13.80
N ALA A 303 -10.69 18.52 13.23
CA ALA A 303 -9.31 18.14 13.50
C ALA A 303 -8.32 19.23 13.08
N ILE A 304 -8.55 19.93 11.96
CA ILE A 304 -7.72 21.09 11.55
C ILE A 304 -7.73 22.19 12.62
N LEU A 305 -8.89 22.47 13.21
CA LEU A 305 -9.03 23.51 14.25
C LEU A 305 -8.37 23.08 15.58
N ARG A 306 -8.20 21.77 15.79
CA ARG A 306 -7.65 21.16 17.01
C ARG A 306 -6.24 20.62 16.82
N ALA A 307 -5.60 20.91 15.69
CA ALA A 307 -4.29 20.37 15.37
C ALA A 307 -3.14 20.97 16.20
N SER A 308 -3.42 21.94 17.09
CA SER A 308 -2.47 22.52 18.07
C SER A 308 -1.07 22.78 17.48
N ASP A 309 -1.01 23.46 16.34
CA ASP A 309 0.23 23.80 15.62
C ASP A 309 1.16 22.61 15.30
N ASP A 310 0.61 21.40 15.22
CA ASP A 310 1.30 20.19 14.79
C ASP A 310 1.32 20.09 13.26
N ALA A 311 2.46 20.44 12.66
CA ALA A 311 2.69 20.37 11.21
C ALA A 311 2.55 18.95 10.64
N ALA A 312 2.89 17.91 11.41
CA ALA A 312 2.78 16.52 10.96
C ALA A 312 1.31 16.08 10.90
N LEU A 313 0.53 16.43 11.92
CA LEU A 313 -0.92 16.21 11.93
C LEU A 313 -1.61 16.99 10.81
N LEU A 314 -1.27 18.26 10.60
CA LEU A 314 -1.81 19.06 9.50
C LEU A 314 -1.50 18.45 8.13
N SER A 315 -0.29 17.92 7.94
CA SER A 315 0.08 17.18 6.73
C SER A 315 -0.78 15.91 6.54
N ARG A 316 -1.00 15.11 7.60
CA ARG A 316 -1.91 13.93 7.55
C ARG A 316 -3.36 14.31 7.23
N ILE A 317 -3.84 15.40 7.80
CA ILE A 317 -5.18 15.90 7.54
C ILE A 317 -5.30 16.38 6.08
N GLY A 318 -4.28 17.08 5.57
CA GLY A 318 -4.19 17.49 4.17
C GLY A 318 -4.24 16.30 3.20
N GLU A 319 -3.46 15.25 3.46
CA GLU A 319 -3.49 13.99 2.69
C GLU A 319 -4.90 13.39 2.69
N SER A 320 -5.58 13.38 3.85
CA SER A 320 -6.94 12.86 3.94
C SER A 320 -7.96 13.71 3.17
N PHE A 321 -7.87 15.04 3.21
CA PHE A 321 -8.73 15.90 2.39
C PHE A 321 -8.49 15.71 0.89
N TYR A 322 -7.23 15.54 0.48
CA TYR A 322 -6.87 15.23 -0.89
C TYR A 322 -7.48 13.88 -1.33
N GLU A 323 -7.37 12.83 -0.51
CA GLU A 323 -8.01 11.54 -0.75
C GLU A 323 -9.55 11.61 -0.78
N TYR A 324 -10.15 12.65 -0.19
CA TYR A 324 -11.61 12.85 -0.15
C TYR A 324 -12.12 13.71 -1.32
N GLY A 325 -11.20 14.31 -2.10
CA GLY A 325 -11.48 15.21 -3.21
C GLY A 325 -11.67 16.68 -2.83
N GLU A 326 -11.47 17.05 -1.56
CA GLU A 326 -11.67 18.41 -1.04
C GLU A 326 -10.35 19.22 -1.18
N LEU A 327 -9.98 19.56 -2.42
CA LEU A 327 -8.65 20.10 -2.77
C LEU A 327 -8.33 21.44 -2.09
N THR A 328 -9.32 22.31 -1.89
CA THR A 328 -9.12 23.63 -1.25
C THR A 328 -8.74 23.49 0.22
N GLN A 329 -9.39 22.58 0.93
CA GLN A 329 -9.11 22.27 2.34
C GLN A 329 -7.76 21.57 2.49
N ALA A 330 -7.43 20.66 1.57
CA ALA A 330 -6.11 20.03 1.51
C ALA A 330 -4.98 21.06 1.33
N ALA A 331 -5.13 21.97 0.36
CA ALA A 331 -4.13 23.03 0.11
C ALA A 331 -3.97 23.98 1.30
N SER A 332 -5.06 24.31 2.00
CA SER A 332 -5.01 25.11 3.24
C SER A 332 -4.24 24.38 4.34
N ALA A 333 -4.53 23.10 4.58
CA ALA A 333 -3.84 22.31 5.59
C ALA A 333 -2.33 22.16 5.28
N PHE A 334 -1.96 21.92 4.02
CA PHE A 334 -0.55 21.82 3.63
C PHE A 334 0.19 23.16 3.75
N ARG A 335 -0.42 24.29 3.35
CA ARG A 335 0.20 25.61 3.55
C ARG A 335 0.42 25.92 5.02
N ARG A 336 -0.57 25.67 5.88
CA ARG A 336 -0.41 25.81 7.34
C ARG A 336 0.67 24.90 7.90
N ALA A 337 0.80 23.68 7.39
CA ALA A 337 1.89 22.79 7.79
C ALA A 337 3.27 23.35 7.42
N LEU A 338 3.39 24.01 6.26
CA LEU A 338 4.64 24.67 5.82
C LEU A 338 4.93 25.96 6.57
N GLU A 339 3.90 26.72 6.96
CA GLU A 339 4.03 27.90 7.84
C GLU A 339 4.64 27.50 9.20
N LEU A 340 4.21 26.36 9.76
CA LEU A 340 4.69 25.85 11.04
C LEU A 340 6.04 25.13 10.91
N ASN A 341 6.26 24.42 9.81
CA ASN A 341 7.51 23.75 9.51
C ASN A 341 7.83 23.88 8.01
N SER A 342 8.75 24.79 7.69
CA SER A 342 9.19 25.04 6.31
C SER A 342 9.87 23.83 5.66
N ARG A 343 10.26 22.81 6.43
CA ARG A 343 10.82 21.54 5.96
C ARG A 343 9.79 20.40 5.92
N ALA A 344 8.50 20.70 5.92
CA ALA A 344 7.44 19.69 5.78
C ALA A 344 7.37 19.13 4.35
N PHE A 345 8.27 18.19 4.02
CA PHE A 345 8.37 17.54 2.70
C PHE A 345 7.02 17.03 2.17
N ARG A 346 6.24 16.35 3.03
CA ARG A 346 4.89 15.86 2.70
C ARG A 346 3.90 16.95 2.28
N ALA A 347 4.01 18.13 2.86
CA ALA A 347 3.14 19.25 2.51
C ALA A 347 3.48 19.81 1.12
N GLU A 348 4.77 19.95 0.78
CA GLU A 348 5.20 20.33 -0.57
C GLU A 348 4.74 19.31 -1.63
N ILE A 349 4.95 18.01 -1.37
CA ILE A 349 4.46 16.95 -2.27
C ILE A 349 2.94 17.00 -2.41
N GLY A 350 2.21 17.22 -1.31
CA GLY A 350 0.75 17.37 -1.33
C GLY A 350 0.27 18.56 -2.16
N LEU A 351 0.98 19.70 -2.09
CA LEU A 351 0.70 20.87 -2.95
C LEU A 351 1.02 20.60 -4.42
N ALA A 352 2.11 19.88 -4.72
CA ALA A 352 2.42 19.43 -6.07
C ALA A 352 1.31 18.53 -6.65
N GLU A 353 0.81 17.57 -5.86
CA GLU A 353 -0.29 16.69 -6.27
C GLU A 353 -1.60 17.45 -6.52
N ILE A 354 -1.89 18.48 -5.70
CA ILE A 354 -3.05 19.37 -5.92
C ILE A 354 -2.86 20.20 -7.19
N ALA A 355 -1.68 20.78 -7.41
CA ALA A 355 -1.37 21.54 -8.61
C ALA A 355 -1.51 20.68 -9.88
N LEU A 356 -1.06 19.42 -9.82
CA LEU A 356 -1.19 18.46 -10.90
C LEU A 356 -2.65 18.17 -11.24
N ARG A 357 -3.51 17.96 -10.23
CA ARG A 357 -4.95 17.79 -10.44
C ARG A 357 -5.62 19.01 -11.08
N ASN A 358 -5.10 20.20 -10.81
CA ASN A 358 -5.59 21.44 -11.39
C ASN A 358 -4.96 21.75 -12.77
N GLY A 359 -4.09 20.88 -13.30
CA GLY A 359 -3.40 21.07 -14.59
C GLY A 359 -2.34 22.17 -14.58
N LYS A 360 -1.90 22.65 -13.42
CA LYS A 360 -0.96 23.77 -13.28
C LYS A 360 0.49 23.28 -13.25
N LEU A 361 1.04 22.86 -14.39
CA LEU A 361 2.36 22.22 -14.46
C LEU A 361 3.51 23.07 -13.89
N ALA A 362 3.54 24.38 -14.14
CA ALA A 362 4.54 25.27 -13.54
C ALA A 362 4.54 25.23 -11.99
N HIS A 363 3.37 25.13 -11.37
CA HIS A 363 3.26 25.01 -9.90
C HIS A 363 3.70 23.63 -9.42
N VAL A 364 3.47 22.57 -10.21
CA VAL A 364 3.96 21.22 -9.92
C VAL A 364 5.48 21.22 -9.85
N VAL A 365 6.14 21.81 -10.84
CA VAL A 365 7.61 21.95 -10.89
C VAL A 365 8.10 22.72 -9.66
N HIS A 366 7.51 23.88 -9.36
CA HIS A 366 7.88 24.69 -8.20
C HIS A 366 7.86 23.91 -6.89
N HIS A 367 6.78 23.18 -6.62
CA HIS A 367 6.62 22.41 -5.38
C HIS A 367 7.54 21.17 -5.33
N TYR A 368 7.77 20.48 -6.45
CA TYR A 368 8.75 19.39 -6.47
C TYR A 368 10.20 19.87 -6.30
N ASP A 369 10.55 21.02 -6.86
CA ASP A 369 11.87 21.65 -6.63
C ASP A 369 12.03 22.07 -5.17
N ALA A 370 10.99 22.63 -4.57
CA ALA A 370 10.98 22.94 -3.13
C ALA A 370 11.13 21.67 -2.30
N ALA A 371 10.36 20.62 -2.59
CA ALA A 371 10.46 19.32 -1.95
C ALA A 371 11.87 18.72 -2.08
N ALA A 372 12.51 18.84 -3.24
CA ALA A 372 13.87 18.36 -3.47
C ALA A 372 14.92 19.10 -2.63
N ARG A 373 14.71 20.39 -2.32
CA ARG A 373 15.61 21.17 -1.45
C ARG A 373 15.47 20.83 0.03
N ILE A 374 14.28 20.44 0.48
CA ILE A 374 13.98 20.14 1.89
C ILE A 374 13.93 18.63 2.20
N ALA A 375 14.15 17.77 1.21
CA ALA A 375 14.06 16.33 1.36
C ALA A 375 15.00 15.81 2.47
N PRO A 376 14.52 14.90 3.35
CA PRO A 376 15.31 14.44 4.49
C PRO A 376 16.40 13.44 4.10
N ASP A 377 16.32 12.83 2.91
CA ASP A 377 17.34 11.93 2.41
C ASP A 377 17.52 12.00 0.87
N GLU A 378 18.57 11.32 0.40
CA GLU A 378 18.94 11.34 -1.01
C GLU A 378 17.92 10.60 -1.90
N ALA A 379 17.25 9.55 -1.41
CA ALA A 379 16.21 8.88 -2.19
C ALA A 379 15.03 9.79 -2.48
N LEU A 380 14.54 10.51 -1.46
CA LEU A 380 13.46 11.48 -1.62
C LEU A 380 13.90 12.68 -2.47
N THR A 381 15.16 13.11 -2.35
CA THR A 381 15.75 14.14 -3.24
C THR A 381 15.70 13.68 -4.70
N ARG A 382 16.20 12.47 -5.00
CA ARG A 382 16.17 11.90 -6.36
C ARG A 382 14.74 11.72 -6.88
N TYR A 383 13.82 11.29 -6.01
CA TYR A 383 12.40 11.18 -6.34
C TYR A 383 11.81 12.53 -6.75
N ALA A 384 11.97 13.55 -5.90
CA ALA A 384 11.40 14.87 -6.13
C ALA A 384 12.01 15.55 -7.37
N ARG A 385 13.34 15.48 -7.55
CA ARG A 385 13.99 16.00 -8.76
C ARG A 385 13.50 15.31 -10.02
N ARG A 386 13.39 13.97 -10.00
CA ARG A 386 12.91 13.21 -11.16
C ARG A 386 11.47 13.59 -11.54
N GLU A 387 10.59 13.82 -10.58
CA GLU A 387 9.25 14.30 -10.88
C GLU A 387 9.27 15.76 -11.38
N SER A 388 10.08 16.64 -10.76
CA SER A 388 10.25 18.02 -11.22
C SER A 388 10.72 18.10 -12.68
N ASP A 389 11.83 17.41 -13.01
CA ASP A 389 12.40 17.37 -14.36
C ASP A 389 11.40 16.84 -15.39
N TYR A 390 10.59 15.86 -14.99
CA TYR A 390 9.55 15.29 -15.83
C TYR A 390 8.44 16.32 -16.14
N TYR A 391 7.93 17.00 -15.11
CA TYR A 391 6.88 18.01 -15.29
C TYR A 391 7.39 19.30 -15.93
N ALA A 392 8.66 19.65 -15.74
CA ALA A 392 9.30 20.78 -16.40
C ALA A 392 9.37 20.56 -17.91
N ARG A 393 9.73 19.35 -18.36
CA ARG A 393 9.66 18.98 -19.78
C ARG A 393 8.24 19.04 -20.30
N LEU A 394 7.29 18.49 -19.55
CA LEU A 394 5.88 18.52 -19.93
C LEU A 394 5.32 19.94 -20.07
N ASN A 395 5.86 20.89 -19.31
CA ASN A 395 5.48 22.29 -19.34
C ASN A 395 6.16 23.09 -20.46
N ASN A 396 7.39 22.73 -20.83
CA ASN A 396 8.25 23.53 -21.72
C ASN A 396 8.33 22.99 -23.16
N ASP A 397 7.98 21.72 -23.37
CA ASP A 397 8.09 21.04 -24.67
C ASP A 397 6.72 20.47 -25.08
N ASP A 398 6.06 21.17 -26.00
CA ASP A 398 4.73 20.81 -26.52
C ASP A 398 4.76 19.48 -27.29
N ASP A 399 5.87 19.16 -27.97
CA ASP A 399 6.04 17.90 -28.69
C ASP A 399 6.15 16.72 -27.72
N TYR A 400 6.90 16.92 -26.63
CA TYR A 400 6.99 15.95 -25.54
C TYR A 400 5.62 15.75 -24.87
N LEU A 401 4.90 16.83 -24.58
CA LEU A 401 3.54 16.78 -24.04
C LEU A 401 2.60 16.00 -24.96
N ALA A 402 2.58 16.31 -26.26
CA ALA A 402 1.76 15.60 -27.23
C ALA A 402 2.13 14.12 -27.31
N ALA A 403 3.42 13.77 -27.28
CA ALA A 403 3.89 12.38 -27.27
C ALA A 403 3.47 11.63 -26.01
N GLU A 404 3.53 12.28 -24.85
CA GLU A 404 3.16 11.69 -23.57
C GLU A 404 1.65 11.51 -23.45
N LEU A 405 0.85 12.49 -23.90
CA LEU A 405 -0.61 12.35 -24.01
C LEU A 405 -1.01 11.20 -24.94
N ARG A 406 -0.33 11.07 -26.09
CA ARG A 406 -0.53 9.92 -26.99
C ARG A 406 -0.20 8.62 -26.26
N ARG A 407 0.95 8.52 -25.59
CA ARG A 407 1.34 7.32 -24.82
C ARG A 407 0.31 6.97 -23.75
N ILE A 408 -0.18 7.95 -22.98
CA ILE A 408 -1.20 7.74 -21.94
C ILE A 408 -2.50 7.24 -22.56
N ASN A 409 -2.96 7.86 -23.66
CA ASN A 409 -4.17 7.43 -24.36
C ASN A 409 -4.03 6.00 -24.91
N TRP A 410 -2.90 5.68 -25.54
CA TRP A 410 -2.57 4.31 -25.97
C TRP A 410 -2.61 3.33 -24.81
N LEU A 411 -1.98 3.65 -23.67
CA LEU A 411 -1.98 2.78 -22.49
C LEU A 411 -3.40 2.55 -21.96
N GLN A 412 -4.26 3.57 -21.90
CA GLN A 412 -5.65 3.42 -21.47
C GLN A 412 -6.45 2.53 -22.43
N ASN A 413 -6.30 2.72 -23.73
CA ASN A 413 -6.98 1.91 -24.75
C ASN A 413 -6.46 0.47 -24.75
N LEU A 414 -5.15 0.25 -24.63
CA LEU A 414 -4.55 -1.07 -24.48
C LEU A 414 -5.03 -1.78 -23.20
N GLN A 415 -5.19 -1.07 -22.08
CA GLN A 415 -5.76 -1.67 -20.87
C GLN A 415 -7.24 -2.06 -21.02
N ARG A 416 -8.03 -1.32 -21.80
CA ARG A 416 -9.41 -1.70 -22.14
C ARG A 416 -9.42 -2.92 -23.05
N ALA A 417 -8.63 -2.89 -24.13
CA ALA A 417 -8.48 -3.99 -25.07
C ALA A 417 -8.01 -5.27 -24.37
N LYS A 418 -7.01 -5.19 -23.47
CA LYS A 418 -6.54 -6.31 -22.66
C LYS A 418 -7.65 -6.93 -21.82
N ARG A 419 -8.49 -6.11 -21.18
CA ARG A 419 -9.61 -6.61 -20.35
C ARG A 419 -10.70 -7.26 -21.20
N LEU A 420 -10.99 -6.69 -22.37
CA LEU A 420 -11.95 -7.27 -23.32
C LEU A 420 -11.43 -8.59 -23.88
N ALA A 421 -10.19 -8.63 -24.36
CA ALA A 421 -9.54 -9.84 -24.85
C ALA A 421 -9.55 -10.95 -23.79
N ALA A 422 -9.24 -10.64 -22.52
CA ALA A 422 -9.29 -11.62 -21.44
C ALA A 422 -10.70 -12.17 -21.17
N ARG A 423 -11.74 -11.35 -21.33
CA ARG A 423 -13.14 -11.80 -21.16
C ARG A 423 -13.58 -12.66 -22.34
N MET A 424 -13.20 -12.26 -23.56
CA MET A 424 -13.47 -13.04 -24.77
C MET A 424 -12.76 -14.38 -24.72
N THR A 425 -11.47 -14.43 -24.34
CA THR A 425 -10.76 -15.71 -24.16
C THR A 425 -11.49 -16.63 -23.20
N LEU A 426 -11.98 -16.11 -22.07
CA LEU A 426 -12.66 -16.92 -21.08
C LEU A 426 -14.00 -17.44 -21.61
N ALA A 427 -14.79 -16.58 -22.26
CA ALA A 427 -16.07 -16.97 -22.85
C ALA A 427 -15.89 -18.00 -23.98
N SER A 428 -14.91 -17.80 -24.85
CA SER A 428 -14.60 -18.70 -25.97
C SER A 428 -14.08 -20.05 -25.49
N VAL A 429 -13.26 -20.09 -24.42
CA VAL A 429 -12.84 -21.35 -23.79
C VAL A 429 -14.04 -22.10 -23.19
N LEU A 430 -14.96 -21.41 -22.53
CA LEU A 430 -16.18 -22.04 -22.00
C LEU A 430 -17.06 -22.59 -23.12
N LEU A 431 -17.22 -21.84 -24.22
CA LEU A 431 -17.93 -22.31 -25.40
C LEU A 431 -17.27 -23.55 -26.00
N ALA A 432 -15.93 -23.55 -26.09
CA ALA A 432 -15.16 -24.68 -26.62
C ALA A 432 -15.28 -25.93 -25.73
N LEU A 433 -15.43 -25.78 -24.41
CA LEU A 433 -15.61 -26.90 -23.47
C LEU A 433 -17.03 -27.49 -23.50
N ILE A 434 -18.05 -26.65 -23.76
CA ILE A 434 -19.46 -27.09 -23.85
C ILE A 434 -19.79 -27.57 -25.28
N GLY A 435 -19.10 -27.04 -26.29
CA GLY A 435 -19.30 -27.32 -27.71
C GLY A 435 -19.50 -28.79 -28.07
N PRO A 436 -18.68 -29.74 -27.56
CA PRO A 436 -18.83 -31.17 -27.86
C PRO A 436 -20.19 -31.76 -27.46
N SER A 437 -20.89 -31.13 -26.50
CA SER A 437 -22.23 -31.56 -26.06
C SER A 437 -23.38 -30.96 -26.87
N LEU A 438 -23.11 -29.97 -27.72
CA LEU A 438 -24.10 -29.23 -28.50
C LEU A 438 -23.90 -29.46 -30.01
N ASP A 439 -22.74 -29.11 -30.54
CA ASP A 439 -22.38 -29.19 -31.96
C ASP A 439 -20.86 -29.04 -32.15
N GLN A 440 -20.28 -29.84 -33.05
CA GLN A 440 -18.86 -29.80 -33.42
C GLN A 440 -18.47 -28.48 -34.11
N ALA A 441 -19.40 -27.84 -34.83
CA ALA A 441 -19.12 -26.52 -35.43
C ALA A 441 -18.91 -25.44 -34.36
N LEU A 442 -19.72 -25.46 -33.28
CA LEU A 442 -19.59 -24.54 -32.15
C LEU A 442 -18.27 -24.75 -31.39
N GLU A 443 -17.80 -25.99 -31.29
CA GLU A 443 -16.51 -26.32 -30.69
C GLU A 443 -15.35 -25.68 -31.47
N ASN A 444 -15.34 -25.84 -32.80
CA ASN A 444 -14.30 -25.29 -33.67
C ASN A 444 -14.25 -23.76 -33.61
N ILE A 445 -15.42 -23.12 -33.63
CA ILE A 445 -15.56 -21.66 -33.50
C ILE A 445 -15.06 -21.20 -32.12
N GLY A 446 -15.41 -21.92 -31.05
CA GLY A 446 -14.96 -21.65 -29.69
C GLY A 446 -13.43 -21.63 -29.58
N TRP A 447 -12.75 -22.66 -30.08
CA TRP A 447 -11.29 -22.73 -30.06
C TRP A 447 -10.62 -21.65 -30.93
N ALA A 448 -11.12 -21.41 -32.14
CA ALA A 448 -10.57 -20.38 -33.03
C ALA A 448 -10.70 -18.96 -32.45
N LEU A 449 -11.82 -18.67 -31.78
CA LEU A 449 -12.01 -17.40 -31.08
C LEU A 449 -11.12 -17.32 -29.83
N ALA A 450 -10.96 -18.42 -29.09
CA ALA A 450 -10.10 -18.46 -27.90
C ALA A 450 -8.62 -18.22 -28.25
N THR A 451 -8.11 -18.84 -29.31
CA THR A 451 -6.72 -18.65 -29.77
C THR A 451 -6.47 -17.23 -30.22
N SER A 452 -7.35 -16.70 -31.08
CA SER A 452 -7.24 -15.35 -31.62
C SER A 452 -7.29 -14.28 -30.51
N SER A 453 -8.23 -14.43 -29.57
CA SER A 453 -8.36 -13.51 -28.43
C SER A 453 -7.20 -13.62 -27.44
N LEU A 454 -6.59 -14.80 -27.26
CA LEU A 454 -5.43 -14.98 -26.39
C LEU A 454 -4.18 -14.35 -27.01
N ILE A 455 -3.97 -14.53 -28.31
CA ILE A 455 -2.88 -13.87 -29.05
C ILE A 455 -3.04 -12.36 -28.94
N ALA A 456 -4.25 -11.84 -29.18
CA ALA A 456 -4.53 -10.41 -29.00
C ALA A 456 -4.21 -9.94 -27.57
N TRP A 457 -4.59 -10.72 -26.55
CA TRP A 457 -4.28 -10.42 -25.15
C TRP A 457 -2.77 -10.38 -24.88
N LEU A 458 -2.00 -11.36 -25.40
CA LEU A 458 -0.55 -11.44 -25.25
C LEU A 458 0.15 -10.27 -25.95
N SER A 459 -0.24 -9.97 -27.19
CA SER A 459 0.29 -8.84 -27.96
C SER A 459 0.04 -7.52 -27.24
N VAL A 460 -1.19 -7.29 -26.76
CA VAL A 460 -1.52 -6.10 -25.98
C VAL A 460 -0.72 -6.06 -24.67
N ALA A 461 -0.54 -7.19 -23.99
CA ALA A 461 0.26 -7.25 -22.76
C ALA A 461 1.74 -6.92 -23.01
N LEU A 462 2.31 -7.36 -24.13
CA LEU A 462 3.67 -7.05 -24.55
C LEU A 462 3.81 -5.55 -24.90
N ILE A 463 2.93 -5.01 -25.75
CA ILE A 463 2.92 -3.59 -26.12
C ILE A 463 2.78 -2.71 -24.86
N THR A 464 1.90 -3.09 -23.93
CA THR A 464 1.72 -2.37 -22.67
C THR A 464 3.02 -2.35 -21.86
N ARG A 465 3.79 -3.45 -21.81
CA ARG A 465 5.09 -3.48 -21.12
C ARG A 465 6.13 -2.60 -21.78
N LEU A 466 6.15 -2.54 -23.11
CA LEU A 466 7.07 -1.70 -23.88
C LEU A 466 6.77 -0.20 -23.72
N LEU A 467 5.48 0.16 -23.66
CA LEU A 467 5.01 1.55 -23.49
C LEU A 467 4.90 2.00 -22.03
N ALA A 468 4.95 1.07 -21.06
CA ALA A 468 4.83 1.37 -19.63
C ALA A 468 5.90 2.35 -19.12
N PRO A 469 7.22 2.16 -19.37
CA PRO A 469 8.23 3.08 -18.84
C PRO A 469 8.04 4.48 -19.44
N ARG A 470 8.20 5.52 -18.60
CA ARG A 470 8.33 6.89 -19.08
C ARG A 470 9.55 6.97 -20.00
N ARG A 471 9.45 7.70 -21.12
CA ARG A 471 10.61 7.92 -22.01
C ARG A 471 11.72 8.55 -21.18
N LYS A 472 12.83 7.82 -21.03
CA LYS A 472 14.00 8.31 -20.31
C LYS A 472 14.62 9.47 -21.07
N VAL A 473 15.22 10.37 -20.31
CA VAL A 473 16.08 11.44 -20.80
C VAL A 473 17.12 10.84 -21.75
N ARG A 474 17.15 11.25 -23.03
CA ARG A 474 18.41 11.27 -23.77
C ARG A 474 19.16 12.46 -23.20
N THR A 475 20.12 12.20 -22.34
CA THR A 475 21.14 13.21 -22.03
C THR A 475 21.94 13.30 -23.31
N THR A 476 21.72 14.34 -24.10
CA THR A 476 22.74 14.79 -25.04
C THR A 476 23.89 15.26 -24.14
N GLU A 477 24.94 14.45 -24.07
CA GLU A 477 26.23 14.88 -23.53
C GLU A 477 26.76 16.09 -24.29
#